data_AF-A0A975QC61-F1
#
_entry.id   AF-A0A975QC61-F1
#
_cell.length_a   1.000
_cell.length_b   1.000
_cell.length_c   1.000
_cell.angle_alpha   90.00
_cell.angle_beta   90.00
_cell.angle_gamma   90.00
#
_symmetry.space_group_name_H-M   'P 1'
#
loop_
_entity.id
_entity.type
_entity.pdbx_description
1 polymer ?
#
loop_
_entity_poly.entity_id
_entity_poly.type
_entity_poly.pdbx_seq_one_letter_code
_entity_poly.pdbx_strand_id
1 'polypeptide(L)'
;MRALLFLVIGLLVVLSACSGGGKNIAIGPPASETNNVSKLILEAYGIEDEDYNKFQEGFGDAADGVQDGNIDVSIGILGLPAGSIESLQASAKDVKMLSLSDEAIKYIEENSGYRRLTIPKDTYDFLTEDVETVTAYAILMGNTDTIDEELGYQLAKIMVENASENTHDQAKQMTLENALRGAEGLLIHPGAKRYYEEQGLTVDNEVAELTANESDRKSELILGTGSQGGTYYPLGGEMASIWNKHVDGINVTNTETGASVENLASIRDGHMDLGMAVHVPAGQALNGEADFKDNEVKNAAFIGHIYPEVIQIVTREKTKITSFDDLK
;
A
#
# COMPACT_ATOMS: atom_id res chain seq x y z
N MET A 1 -44.94 -25.22 -26.98
CA MET A 1 -44.08 -24.02 -26.85
C MET A 1 -43.81 -23.82 -25.37
N ARG A 2 -42.55 -24.03 -24.94
CA ARG A 2 -42.14 -24.08 -23.53
C ARG A 2 -42.05 -22.66 -22.96
N ALA A 3 -42.59 -22.46 -21.75
CA ALA A 3 -42.39 -21.27 -20.95
C ALA A 3 -40.98 -21.28 -20.34
N LEU A 4 -40.24 -20.18 -20.49
CA LEU A 4 -38.92 -19.98 -19.90
C LEU A 4 -39.11 -19.24 -18.56
N LEU A 5 -38.81 -19.90 -17.46
CA LEU A 5 -38.80 -19.32 -16.11
C LEU A 5 -37.39 -18.72 -15.90
N PHE A 6 -37.29 -17.40 -15.75
CA PHE A 6 -36.06 -16.74 -15.34
C PHE A 6 -35.86 -16.94 -13.83
N LEU A 7 -34.81 -17.67 -13.46
CA LEU A 7 -34.33 -17.78 -12.09
C LEU A 7 -33.35 -16.63 -11.84
N VAL A 8 -33.77 -15.64 -11.04
CA VAL A 8 -32.88 -14.60 -10.51
C VAL A 8 -32.07 -15.26 -9.39
N ILE A 9 -30.79 -15.55 -9.65
CA ILE A 9 -29.85 -15.94 -8.61
C ILE A 9 -29.35 -14.64 -7.98
N GLY A 10 -29.95 -14.28 -6.84
CA GLY A 10 -29.35 -13.28 -5.95
C GLY A 10 -28.03 -13.83 -5.44
N LEU A 11 -26.96 -13.06 -5.60
CA LEU A 11 -25.66 -13.32 -5.01
C LEU A 11 -25.83 -13.21 -3.48
N LEU A 12 -26.14 -14.34 -2.84
CA LEU A 12 -26.11 -14.44 -1.39
C LEU A 12 -24.64 -14.49 -1.00
N VAL A 13 -24.12 -13.39 -0.45
CA VAL A 13 -22.84 -13.39 0.26
C VAL A 13 -22.94 -14.45 1.34
N VAL A 14 -22.14 -15.51 1.22
CA VAL A 14 -22.07 -16.57 2.21
C VAL A 14 -21.42 -15.95 3.44
N LEU A 15 -22.24 -15.70 4.47
CA LEU A 15 -21.79 -15.56 5.86
C LEU A 15 -20.91 -16.77 6.17
N SER A 16 -19.59 -16.55 6.19
CA SER A 16 -18.66 -17.53 6.75
C SER A 16 -19.02 -17.73 8.22
N ALA A 17 -19.03 -18.99 8.61
CA ALA A 17 -19.55 -19.46 9.88
C ALA A 17 -18.87 -18.77 11.07
N CYS A 18 -19.70 -18.28 12.01
CA CYS A 18 -19.25 -17.97 13.36
C CYS A 18 -18.58 -19.22 13.95
N SER A 19 -17.25 -19.21 14.07
CA SER A 19 -16.61 -19.91 15.17
C SER A 19 -16.79 -19.00 16.39
N GLY A 20 -17.61 -19.44 17.35
CA GLY A 20 -17.94 -18.64 18.52
C GLY A 20 -16.74 -18.55 19.45
N GLY A 21 -16.01 -17.43 19.42
CA GLY A 21 -15.00 -17.07 20.43
C GLY A 21 -13.95 -16.04 20.01
N GLY A 22 -13.49 -16.08 18.75
CA GLY A 22 -12.38 -15.26 18.27
C GLY A 22 -12.74 -13.77 18.08
N LYS A 23 -11.74 -12.90 18.16
CA LYS A 23 -11.88 -11.46 17.85
C LYS A 23 -12.13 -11.27 16.36
N ASN A 24 -12.85 -10.20 16.02
CA ASN A 24 -13.04 -9.78 14.64
C ASN A 24 -11.86 -8.89 14.23
N ILE A 25 -11.00 -9.36 13.33
CA ILE A 25 -9.78 -8.64 12.94
C ILE A 25 -9.81 -8.33 11.45
N ALA A 26 -9.72 -7.03 11.11
CA ALA A 26 -9.45 -6.59 9.75
C ALA A 26 -7.96 -6.70 9.45
N ILE A 27 -7.63 -7.56 8.49
CA ILE A 27 -6.27 -7.86 8.05
C ILE A 27 -5.96 -7.29 6.66
N GLY A 28 -6.83 -6.46 6.10
CA GLY A 28 -6.67 -5.86 4.78
C GLY A 28 -7.13 -6.75 3.61
N PRO A 29 -7.27 -6.16 2.40
CA PRO A 29 -7.83 -6.84 1.23
C PRO A 29 -7.06 -8.10 0.83
N PRO A 30 -7.70 -9.07 0.16
CA PRO A 30 -6.97 -10.17 -0.47
C PRO A 30 -5.91 -9.66 -1.45
N ALA A 31 -4.78 -10.36 -1.57
CA ALA A 31 -3.67 -9.94 -2.42
C ALA A 31 -3.24 -8.47 -2.14
N SER A 32 -3.03 -8.15 -0.87
CA SER A 32 -2.47 -6.86 -0.44
C SER A 32 -1.31 -7.10 0.51
N GLU A 33 -0.38 -6.16 0.55
CA GLU A 33 0.73 -6.26 1.51
C GLU A 33 0.23 -6.14 2.96
N THR A 34 -0.85 -5.39 3.19
CA THR A 34 -1.55 -5.37 4.49
C THR A 34 -1.92 -6.78 4.95
N ASN A 35 -2.41 -7.63 4.03
CA ASN A 35 -2.79 -9.00 4.34
C ASN A 35 -1.60 -9.86 4.75
N ASN A 36 -0.50 -9.73 4.00
CA ASN A 36 0.72 -10.49 4.25
C ASN A 36 1.36 -10.08 5.58
N VAL A 37 1.54 -8.78 5.82
CA VAL A 37 2.14 -8.28 7.07
C VAL A 37 1.24 -8.51 8.29
N SER A 38 -0.09 -8.45 8.13
CA SER A 38 -1.02 -8.76 9.24
C SER A 38 -0.87 -10.19 9.73
N LYS A 39 -0.77 -11.15 8.80
CA LYS A 39 -0.53 -12.57 9.15
C LYS A 39 0.82 -12.75 9.84
N LEU A 40 1.89 -12.13 9.32
CA LEU A 40 3.22 -12.18 9.93
C LEU A 40 3.22 -11.61 11.36
N ILE A 41 2.50 -10.52 11.59
CA ILE A 41 2.35 -9.92 12.93
C ILE A 41 1.62 -10.89 13.86
N LEU A 42 0.50 -11.46 13.43
CA LEU A 42 -0.28 -12.40 14.25
C LEU A 42 0.51 -13.68 14.56
N GLU A 43 1.24 -14.21 13.58
CA GLU A 43 2.16 -15.34 13.73
C GLU A 43 3.27 -15.05 14.76
N ALA A 44 3.82 -13.82 14.78
CA ALA A 44 4.80 -13.40 15.77
C ALA A 44 4.30 -13.49 17.23
N TYR A 45 2.98 -13.45 17.43
CA TYR A 45 2.31 -13.63 18.72
C TYR A 45 1.76 -15.05 18.94
N GLY A 46 1.94 -15.95 17.97
CA GLY A 46 1.40 -17.31 17.98
C GLY A 46 -0.13 -17.33 17.84
N ILE A 47 -0.69 -16.39 17.08
CA ILE A 47 -2.11 -16.34 16.72
C ILE A 47 -2.24 -16.87 15.29
N GLU A 48 -2.96 -17.97 15.13
CA GLU A 48 -3.17 -18.64 13.86
C GLU A 48 -4.47 -18.16 13.19
N ASP A 49 -4.59 -18.43 11.88
CA ASP A 49 -5.76 -18.08 11.05
C ASP A 49 -7.11 -18.61 11.58
N GLU A 50 -7.08 -19.60 12.48
CA GLU A 50 -8.24 -20.24 13.09
C GLU A 50 -8.66 -19.58 14.42
N ASP A 51 -7.82 -18.74 15.01
CA ASP A 51 -8.04 -18.12 16.33
C ASP A 51 -8.92 -16.86 16.27
N TYR A 52 -9.17 -16.33 15.07
CA TYR A 52 -9.89 -15.07 14.88
C TYR A 52 -10.83 -15.08 13.67
N ASN A 53 -11.83 -14.21 13.69
CA ASN A 53 -12.73 -13.99 12.55
C ASN A 53 -12.09 -12.97 11.62
N LYS A 54 -11.72 -13.42 10.42
CA LYS A 54 -10.99 -12.61 9.43
C LYS A 54 -11.94 -11.67 8.67
N PHE A 55 -11.61 -10.40 8.64
CA PHE A 55 -12.21 -9.38 7.78
C PHE A 55 -11.14 -8.91 6.78
N GLN A 56 -11.44 -8.94 5.49
CA GLN A 56 -10.48 -8.61 4.42
C GLN A 56 -10.92 -7.35 3.68
N GLU A 57 -11.06 -6.28 4.47
CA GLU A 57 -11.65 -5.02 4.03
C GLU A 57 -10.57 -3.99 3.66
N GLY A 58 -10.93 -3.03 2.82
CA GLY A 58 -10.14 -1.81 2.63
C GLY A 58 -10.12 -0.94 3.88
N PHE A 59 -9.22 0.05 3.95
CA PHE A 59 -9.00 0.81 5.19
C PHE A 59 -10.21 1.61 5.65
N GLY A 60 -11.02 2.12 4.72
CA GLY A 60 -12.25 2.85 5.03
C GLY A 60 -13.30 1.93 5.67
N ASP A 61 -13.61 0.83 4.99
CA ASP A 61 -14.57 -0.18 5.48
C ASP A 61 -14.12 -0.82 6.81
N ALA A 62 -12.81 -1.04 6.97
CA ALA A 62 -12.25 -1.52 8.23
C ALA A 62 -12.43 -0.50 9.37
N ALA A 63 -12.18 0.79 9.10
CA ALA A 63 -12.40 1.85 10.09
C ALA A 63 -13.88 1.97 10.47
N ASP A 64 -14.79 1.91 9.50
CA ASP A 64 -16.24 1.91 9.74
C ASP A 64 -16.68 0.69 10.57
N GLY A 65 -16.14 -0.49 10.27
CA GLY A 65 -16.41 -1.69 11.07
C GLY A 65 -15.89 -1.58 12.51
N VAL A 66 -14.74 -0.95 12.74
CA VAL A 66 -14.24 -0.64 14.09
C VAL A 66 -15.15 0.37 14.80
N GLN A 67 -15.57 1.42 14.08
CA GLN A 67 -16.51 2.41 14.59
C GLN A 67 -17.80 1.75 15.06
N ASP A 68 -18.38 0.87 14.24
CA ASP A 68 -19.65 0.21 14.53
C ASP A 68 -19.53 -0.90 15.57
N GLY A 69 -18.31 -1.38 15.84
CA GLY A 69 -18.02 -2.50 16.73
C GLY A 69 -18.26 -3.87 16.09
N ASN A 70 -18.28 -3.92 14.76
CA ASN A 70 -18.28 -5.17 13.99
C ASN A 70 -16.86 -5.72 13.84
N ILE A 71 -15.84 -4.86 13.90
CA ILE A 71 -14.41 -5.21 13.92
C ILE A 71 -13.83 -4.78 15.27
N ASP A 72 -13.10 -5.66 15.93
CA ASP A 72 -12.44 -5.40 17.21
C ASP A 72 -11.06 -4.73 17.02
N VAL A 73 -10.31 -5.17 16.00
CA VAL A 73 -8.97 -4.66 15.66
C VAL A 73 -8.84 -4.49 14.16
N SER A 74 -8.27 -3.37 13.72
CA SER A 74 -7.86 -3.14 12.34
C SER A 74 -6.35 -3.00 12.26
N ILE A 75 -5.71 -3.81 11.41
CA ILE A 75 -4.28 -3.74 11.12
C ILE A 75 -4.14 -3.10 9.73
N GLY A 76 -3.35 -2.03 9.62
CA GLY A 76 -3.14 -1.37 8.35
C GLY A 76 -1.74 -0.84 8.11
N ILE A 77 -1.34 -0.78 6.84
CA ILE A 77 -0.10 -0.14 6.38
C ILE A 77 -0.45 1.19 5.70
N LEU A 78 -0.05 2.30 6.32
CA LEU A 78 -0.56 3.64 6.00
C LEU A 78 0.53 4.70 6.19
N GLY A 79 0.31 5.89 5.64
CA GLY A 79 1.11 7.08 5.96
C GLY A 79 0.82 7.63 7.36
N LEU A 80 1.71 8.52 7.84
CA LEU A 80 1.53 9.22 9.12
C LEU A 80 1.36 10.74 8.92
N PRO A 81 0.28 11.36 9.43
CA PRO A 81 -0.94 10.73 9.94
C PRO A 81 -1.78 10.11 8.81
N ALA A 82 -2.71 9.23 9.17
CA ALA A 82 -3.69 8.62 8.27
C ALA A 82 -5.09 9.19 8.51
N GLY A 83 -5.69 9.78 7.48
CA GLY A 83 -7.00 10.43 7.59
C GLY A 83 -8.15 9.49 8.00
N SER A 84 -8.08 8.19 7.71
CA SER A 84 -9.05 7.19 8.16
C SER A 84 -9.00 6.96 9.68
N ILE A 85 -7.81 6.99 10.28
CA ILE A 85 -7.64 6.88 11.74
C ILE A 85 -8.08 8.17 12.43
N GLU A 86 -7.78 9.34 11.86
CA GLU A 86 -8.26 10.61 12.37
C GLU A 86 -9.80 10.69 12.33
N SER A 87 -10.40 10.25 11.22
CA SER A 87 -11.86 10.20 11.06
C SER A 87 -12.49 9.22 12.06
N LEU A 88 -11.90 8.03 12.22
CA LEU A 88 -12.34 7.07 13.23
C LEU A 88 -12.28 7.67 14.64
N GLN A 89 -11.18 8.33 15.01
CA GLN A 89 -11.07 8.98 16.32
C GLN A 89 -12.05 10.14 16.46
N ALA A 90 -12.27 10.92 15.39
CA ALA A 90 -13.23 12.01 15.39
C ALA A 90 -14.66 11.52 15.67
N SER A 91 -15.04 10.33 15.19
CA SER A 91 -16.36 9.74 15.38
C SER A 91 -16.47 8.93 16.69
N ALA A 92 -15.53 8.02 16.95
CA ALA A 92 -15.59 7.05 18.05
C ALA A 92 -15.19 7.66 19.40
N LYS A 93 -14.27 8.63 19.40
CA LYS A 93 -13.70 9.31 20.59
C LYS A 93 -12.96 8.44 21.59
N ASP A 94 -12.75 7.17 21.28
CA ASP A 94 -12.12 6.17 22.15
C ASP A 94 -11.19 5.24 21.36
N VAL A 95 -10.52 5.73 20.32
CA VAL A 95 -9.53 4.94 19.57
C VAL A 95 -8.28 4.71 20.41
N LYS A 96 -7.73 3.51 20.28
CA LYS A 96 -6.41 3.14 20.79
C LYS A 96 -5.56 2.55 19.69
N MET A 97 -4.25 2.76 19.78
CA MET A 97 -3.27 2.11 18.93
C MET A 97 -2.50 1.08 19.74
N LEU A 98 -2.35 -0.13 19.21
CA LEU A 98 -1.60 -1.21 19.85
C LEU A 98 -0.12 -1.13 19.42
N SER A 99 0.76 -1.16 20.41
CA SER A 99 2.21 -1.27 20.20
C SER A 99 2.61 -2.72 19.99
N LEU A 100 3.55 -2.96 19.06
CA LEU A 100 4.23 -4.23 18.94
C LEU A 100 5.26 -4.40 20.08
N SER A 101 5.54 -5.64 20.46
CA SER A 101 6.59 -5.98 21.42
C SER A 101 7.95 -6.08 20.74
N ASP A 102 9.03 -6.00 21.52
CA ASP A 102 10.39 -6.14 21.00
C ASP A 102 10.60 -7.49 20.31
N GLU A 103 10.05 -8.56 20.88
CA GLU A 103 10.12 -9.91 20.33
C GLU A 103 9.39 -10.01 18.98
N ALA A 104 8.20 -9.42 18.87
CA ALA A 104 7.42 -9.44 17.64
C ALA A 104 8.11 -8.63 16.54
N ILE A 105 8.62 -7.43 16.86
CA ILE A 105 9.39 -6.61 15.91
C ILE A 105 10.62 -7.38 15.43
N LYS A 106 11.37 -8.00 16.34
CA LYS A 106 12.55 -8.80 15.97
C LYS A 106 12.17 -9.95 15.04
N TYR A 107 11.10 -10.68 15.35
CA TYR A 107 10.60 -11.76 14.49
C TYR A 107 10.28 -11.24 13.09
N ILE A 108 9.58 -10.11 12.99
CA ILE A 108 9.22 -9.49 11.72
C ILE A 108 10.47 -9.07 10.95
N GLU A 109 11.45 -8.42 11.58
CA GLU A 109 12.69 -8.00 10.92
C GLU A 109 13.53 -9.19 10.41
N GLU A 110 13.56 -10.30 11.14
CA GLU A 110 14.30 -11.52 10.75
C GLU A 110 13.62 -12.30 9.61
N ASN A 111 12.30 -12.16 9.45
CA ASN A 111 11.49 -12.92 8.49
C ASN A 111 10.91 -12.07 7.36
N SER A 112 11.30 -10.79 7.23
CA SER A 112 10.76 -9.89 6.21
C SER A 112 11.71 -8.73 5.85
N GLY A 113 11.24 -7.85 4.95
CA GLY A 113 11.91 -6.59 4.62
C GLY A 113 11.57 -5.41 5.54
N TYR A 114 10.70 -5.60 6.53
CA TYR A 114 10.26 -4.53 7.42
C TYR A 114 11.33 -4.15 8.45
N ARG A 115 11.28 -2.92 8.94
CA ARG A 115 12.19 -2.39 9.96
C ARG A 115 11.44 -1.74 11.10
N ARG A 116 12.00 -1.75 12.30
CA ARG A 116 11.43 -1.03 13.45
C ARG A 116 11.21 0.45 13.13
N LEU A 117 10.08 0.97 13.59
CA LEU A 117 9.79 2.40 13.64
C LEU A 117 9.04 2.71 14.95
N THR A 118 9.36 3.85 15.54
CA THR A 118 8.57 4.44 16.62
C THR A 118 7.64 5.50 16.02
N ILE A 119 6.33 5.37 16.23
CA ILE A 119 5.36 6.44 15.97
C ILE A 119 5.40 7.37 17.19
N PRO A 120 5.83 8.64 17.05
CA PRO A 120 5.83 9.57 18.16
C PRO A 120 4.41 9.81 18.68
N LYS A 121 4.24 9.96 20.00
CA LYS A 121 2.93 10.26 20.60
C LYS A 121 2.27 11.53 20.05
N ASP A 122 3.06 12.47 19.54
CA ASP A 122 2.56 13.72 18.97
C ASP A 122 1.99 13.54 17.54
N THR A 123 2.01 12.31 16.99
CA THR A 123 1.47 12.01 15.66
C THR A 123 -0.06 12.08 15.60
N TYR A 124 -0.74 11.66 16.68
CA TYR A 124 -2.19 11.74 16.79
C TYR A 124 -2.58 12.24 18.17
N ASP A 125 -3.58 13.13 18.24
CA ASP A 125 -4.03 13.76 19.49
C ASP A 125 -4.46 12.78 20.60
N PHE A 126 -4.84 11.55 20.25
CA PHE A 126 -5.29 10.54 21.20
C PHE A 126 -4.16 9.66 21.75
N LEU A 127 -2.95 9.73 21.19
CA LEU A 127 -1.82 8.97 21.70
C LEU A 127 -1.28 9.62 22.97
N THR A 128 -1.11 8.80 24.00
CA THR A 128 -0.54 9.24 25.29
C THR A 128 0.92 8.88 25.45
N GLU A 129 1.43 7.97 24.61
CA GLU A 129 2.80 7.46 24.59
C GLU A 129 3.19 7.10 23.15
N ASP A 130 4.50 6.93 22.94
CA ASP A 130 5.03 6.49 21.65
C ASP A 130 4.59 5.05 21.38
N VAL A 131 4.40 4.71 20.10
CA VAL A 131 3.97 3.37 19.69
C VAL A 131 5.09 2.71 18.88
N GLU A 132 5.55 1.56 19.34
CA GLU A 132 6.54 0.76 18.62
C GLU A 132 5.85 -0.09 17.55
N THR A 133 6.36 -0.02 16.33
CA THR A 133 5.80 -0.72 15.17
C THR A 133 6.89 -1.04 14.15
N VAL A 134 6.49 -1.43 12.95
CA VAL A 134 7.37 -1.63 11.81
C VAL A 134 6.97 -0.77 10.61
N THR A 135 7.93 -0.51 9.73
CA THR A 135 7.80 0.31 8.53
C THR A 135 8.41 -0.36 7.30
N ALA A 136 7.91 0.02 6.14
CA ALA A 136 8.44 -0.26 4.82
C ALA A 136 8.39 1.02 3.98
N TYR A 137 8.70 0.95 2.69
CA TYR A 137 8.60 2.10 1.77
C TYR A 137 7.54 1.86 0.71
N ALA A 138 6.67 2.87 0.52
CA ALA A 138 5.86 3.03 -0.68
C ALA A 138 6.74 3.55 -1.81
N ILE A 139 6.59 2.92 -2.97
CA ILE A 139 7.33 3.22 -4.18
C ILE A 139 6.37 3.30 -5.38
N LEU A 140 6.79 4.00 -6.41
CA LEU A 140 6.11 4.05 -7.69
C LEU A 140 6.79 3.11 -8.68
N MET A 141 6.01 2.17 -9.23
CA MET A 141 6.43 1.26 -10.30
C MET A 141 5.80 1.69 -11.62
N GLY A 142 6.58 1.67 -12.70
CA GLY A 142 6.14 1.98 -14.05
C GLY A 142 6.25 0.80 -15.00
N ASN A 143 5.30 0.69 -15.93
CA ASN A 143 5.25 -0.35 -16.94
C ASN A 143 6.23 -0.06 -18.08
N THR A 144 7.23 -0.92 -18.27
CA THR A 144 8.29 -0.74 -19.29
C THR A 144 7.81 -0.99 -20.72
N ASP A 145 6.60 -1.52 -20.89
CA ASP A 145 5.95 -1.70 -22.18
C ASP A 145 5.14 -0.48 -22.62
N THR A 146 4.87 0.47 -21.72
CA THR A 146 3.99 1.62 -22.02
C THR A 146 4.61 2.98 -21.70
N ILE A 147 5.66 3.01 -20.88
CA ILE A 147 6.40 4.20 -20.49
C ILE A 147 7.78 4.16 -21.13
N ASP A 148 8.09 5.14 -21.97
CA ASP A 148 9.40 5.30 -22.58
C ASP A 148 10.35 6.10 -21.69
N GLU A 149 11.62 6.19 -22.09
CA GLU A 149 12.66 6.88 -21.32
C GLU A 149 12.28 8.31 -20.95
N GLU A 150 11.79 9.10 -21.90
CA GLU A 150 11.47 10.51 -21.65
C GLU A 150 10.27 10.65 -20.70
N LEU A 151 9.22 9.84 -20.86
CA LEU A 151 8.08 9.89 -19.97
C LEU A 151 8.47 9.46 -18.54
N GLY A 152 9.27 8.41 -18.39
CA GLY A 152 9.76 8.01 -17.07
C GLY A 152 10.65 9.08 -16.40
N TYR A 153 11.43 9.82 -17.19
CA TYR A 153 12.17 10.99 -16.69
C TYR A 153 11.22 12.07 -16.17
N GLN A 154 10.20 12.44 -16.94
CA GLN A 154 9.23 13.47 -16.55
C GLN A 154 8.42 13.04 -15.32
N LEU A 155 8.00 11.77 -15.23
CA LEU A 155 7.26 11.25 -14.08
C LEU A 155 8.08 11.37 -12.79
N ALA A 156 9.33 10.90 -12.79
CA ALA A 156 10.24 11.00 -11.64
C ALA A 156 10.54 12.46 -11.26
N LYS A 157 10.80 13.31 -12.27
CA LYS A 157 11.09 14.73 -12.10
C LYS A 157 9.94 15.46 -11.43
N ILE A 158 8.74 15.39 -12.02
CA ILE A 158 7.57 16.12 -11.54
C ILE A 158 7.14 15.61 -10.16
N MET A 159 7.29 14.31 -9.90
CA MET A 159 7.00 13.74 -8.57
C MET A 159 7.83 14.41 -7.47
N VAL A 160 9.11 14.72 -7.73
CA VAL A 160 10.00 15.36 -6.75
C VAL A 160 9.89 16.89 -6.78
N GLU A 161 9.97 17.53 -7.95
CA GLU A 161 10.03 18.99 -8.07
C GLU A 161 8.69 19.67 -7.74
N ASN A 162 7.57 18.97 -7.96
CA ASN A 162 6.23 19.51 -7.74
C ASN A 162 5.50 18.84 -6.57
N ALA A 163 6.21 18.07 -5.72
CA ALA A 163 5.65 17.42 -4.54
C ALA A 163 4.84 18.39 -3.64
N SER A 164 5.31 19.64 -3.51
CA SER A 164 4.65 20.68 -2.70
C SER A 164 3.28 21.16 -3.22
N GLU A 165 2.92 20.82 -4.46
CA GLU A 165 1.58 21.08 -4.99
C GLU A 165 0.55 20.05 -4.52
N ASN A 166 1.00 18.89 -4.05
CA ASN A 166 0.15 17.86 -3.47
C ASN A 166 -0.14 18.18 -2.01
N THR A 167 -1.42 18.25 -1.66
CA THR A 167 -1.88 18.66 -0.33
C THR A 167 -1.85 17.53 0.70
N HIS A 168 -1.67 16.28 0.25
CA HIS A 168 -1.57 15.12 1.13
C HIS A 168 -0.26 15.14 1.92
N ASP A 169 -0.30 14.86 3.23
CA ASP A 169 0.88 14.99 4.12
C ASP A 169 2.10 14.17 3.66
N GLN A 170 1.86 12.97 3.13
CA GLN A 170 2.90 12.09 2.63
C GLN A 170 3.69 12.66 1.44
N ALA A 171 3.14 13.63 0.70
CA ALA A 171 3.86 14.25 -0.41
C ALA A 171 5.13 14.99 0.07
N LYS A 172 5.19 15.39 1.34
CA LYS A 172 6.40 15.97 1.96
C LYS A 172 7.59 15.01 1.98
N GLN A 173 7.36 13.71 1.78
CA GLN A 173 8.38 12.68 1.72
C GLN A 173 8.94 12.49 0.30
N MET A 174 8.27 12.99 -0.74
CA MET A 174 8.71 12.93 -2.14
C MET A 174 9.79 13.99 -2.41
N THR A 175 10.97 13.76 -1.85
CA THR A 175 12.13 14.67 -1.94
C THR A 175 13.28 13.99 -2.65
N LEU A 176 14.24 14.78 -3.14
CA LEU A 176 15.47 14.24 -3.72
C LEU A 176 16.27 13.40 -2.70
N GLU A 177 16.28 13.79 -1.43
CA GLU A 177 16.95 13.05 -0.35
C GLU A 177 16.38 11.63 -0.18
N ASN A 178 15.07 11.48 -0.38
CA ASN A 178 14.37 10.21 -0.19
C ASN A 178 14.20 9.42 -1.48
N ALA A 179 14.47 10.00 -2.64
CA ALA A 179 14.01 9.53 -3.95
C ALA A 179 14.33 8.06 -4.30
N LEU A 180 15.41 7.51 -3.74
CA LEU A 180 15.88 6.14 -3.99
C LEU A 180 15.59 5.16 -2.84
N ARG A 181 14.88 5.58 -1.77
CA ARG A 181 14.56 4.68 -0.65
C ARG A 181 13.59 3.58 -1.09
N GLY A 182 13.96 2.33 -0.81
CA GLY A 182 13.20 1.16 -1.22
C GLY A 182 13.47 0.71 -2.66
N ALA A 183 14.49 1.29 -3.32
CA ALA A 183 14.91 0.84 -4.64
C ALA A 183 15.78 -0.43 -4.59
N GLU A 184 16.28 -0.84 -3.43
CA GLU A 184 17.24 -1.92 -3.29
C GLU A 184 16.71 -3.24 -3.90
N GLY A 185 17.48 -3.81 -4.84
CA GLY A 185 17.10 -5.05 -5.53
C GLY A 185 16.07 -4.89 -6.65
N LEU A 186 15.60 -3.67 -6.93
CA LEU A 186 14.68 -3.39 -8.02
C LEU A 186 15.42 -2.91 -9.28
N LEU A 187 14.82 -3.16 -10.44
CA LEU A 187 15.23 -2.52 -11.69
C LEU A 187 14.77 -1.07 -11.70
N ILE A 188 15.64 -0.13 -12.08
CA ILE A 188 15.27 1.28 -12.22
C ILE A 188 14.90 1.61 -13.66
N HIS A 189 13.86 2.42 -13.84
CA HIS A 189 13.50 2.95 -15.15
C HIS A 189 14.62 3.88 -15.67
N PRO A 190 15.11 3.74 -16.92
CA PRO A 190 16.25 4.52 -17.41
C PRO A 190 16.03 6.03 -17.34
N GLY A 191 14.82 6.50 -17.64
CA GLY A 191 14.46 7.92 -17.50
C GLY A 191 14.54 8.43 -16.06
N ALA A 192 14.07 7.64 -15.09
CA ALA A 192 14.13 8.00 -13.68
C ALA A 192 15.59 8.03 -13.19
N LYS A 193 16.38 7.03 -13.57
CA LYS A 193 17.83 7.00 -13.31
C LYS A 193 18.51 8.27 -13.82
N ARG A 194 18.25 8.64 -15.09
CA ARG A 194 18.80 9.84 -15.72
C ARG A 194 18.48 11.09 -14.90
N TYR A 195 17.21 11.28 -14.50
CA TYR A 195 16.80 12.40 -13.66
C TYR A 195 17.59 12.43 -12.35
N TYR A 196 17.64 11.32 -11.61
CA TYR A 196 18.30 11.28 -10.31
C TYR A 196 19.82 11.49 -10.39
N GLU A 197 20.48 10.95 -11.41
CA GLU A 197 21.92 11.19 -11.66
C GLU A 197 22.20 12.65 -12.04
N GLU A 198 21.34 13.29 -12.83
CA GLU A 198 21.45 14.73 -13.13
C GLU A 198 21.27 15.60 -11.88
N GLN A 199 20.46 15.15 -10.92
CA GLN A 199 20.33 15.79 -9.60
C GLN A 199 21.49 15.46 -8.64
N GLY A 200 22.50 14.70 -9.09
CA GLY A 200 23.70 14.39 -8.34
C GLY A 200 23.59 13.18 -7.41
N LEU A 201 22.54 12.36 -7.54
CA LEU A 201 22.46 11.09 -6.84
C LEU A 201 23.27 10.01 -7.54
N THR A 202 23.82 9.08 -6.77
CA THR A 202 24.39 7.84 -7.31
C THR A 202 23.29 6.79 -7.36
N VAL A 203 23.08 6.18 -8.53
CA VAL A 203 22.04 5.17 -8.73
C VAL A 203 22.68 3.85 -9.16
N ASP A 204 22.85 2.93 -8.21
CA ASP A 204 23.53 1.64 -8.44
C ASP A 204 22.62 0.55 -9.00
N ASN A 205 21.31 0.80 -9.09
CA ASN A 205 20.32 -0.13 -9.62
C ASN A 205 20.61 -0.53 -11.07
N GLU A 206 20.34 -1.81 -11.37
CA GLU A 206 20.28 -2.31 -12.74
C GLU A 206 19.16 -1.58 -13.50
N VAL A 207 19.44 -1.22 -14.75
CA VAL A 207 18.51 -0.47 -15.60
C VAL A 207 17.55 -1.43 -16.26
N ALA A 208 16.25 -1.15 -16.17
CA ALA A 208 15.23 -1.94 -16.84
C ALA A 208 15.32 -1.81 -18.38
N GLU A 209 15.09 -2.91 -19.08
CA GLU A 209 14.90 -2.88 -20.54
C GLU A 209 13.51 -2.32 -20.87
N LEU A 210 13.46 -1.37 -21.81
CA LEU A 210 12.19 -0.80 -22.28
C LEU A 210 11.76 -1.45 -23.59
N THR A 211 10.48 -1.80 -23.66
CA THR A 211 9.83 -2.12 -24.94
C THR A 211 9.24 -0.86 -25.57
N ALA A 212 8.75 0.07 -24.74
CA ALA A 212 8.22 1.35 -25.19
C ALA A 212 9.31 2.30 -25.73
N ASN A 213 8.93 3.10 -26.72
CA ASN A 213 9.69 4.20 -27.29
C ASN A 213 8.76 5.40 -27.55
N GLU A 214 9.34 6.52 -27.99
CA GLU A 214 8.60 7.77 -28.23
C GLU A 214 7.40 7.60 -29.16
N SER A 215 7.46 6.68 -30.13
CA SER A 215 6.42 6.50 -31.14
C SER A 215 5.25 5.61 -30.72
N ASP A 216 5.42 4.80 -29.67
CA ASP A 216 4.43 3.82 -29.21
C ASP A 216 4.12 3.89 -27.70
N ARG A 217 4.77 4.78 -26.94
CA ARG A 217 4.38 5.08 -25.55
C ARG A 217 2.90 5.43 -25.46
N LYS A 218 2.27 5.10 -24.34
CA LYS A 218 0.89 5.51 -24.09
C LYS A 218 0.81 6.99 -23.70
N SER A 219 -0.29 7.63 -24.10
CA SER A 219 -0.69 8.95 -23.60
C SER A 219 -1.74 8.84 -22.49
N GLU A 220 -2.60 7.82 -22.54
CA GLU A 220 -3.58 7.54 -21.49
C GLU A 220 -2.99 6.49 -20.55
N LEU A 221 -2.74 6.89 -19.30
CA LEU A 221 -2.10 6.05 -18.30
C LEU A 221 -3.07 5.74 -17.16
N ILE A 222 -3.02 4.51 -16.67
CA ILE A 222 -3.75 4.07 -15.48
C ILE A 222 -2.77 3.89 -14.32
N LEU A 223 -3.02 4.62 -13.23
CA LEU A 223 -2.33 4.49 -11.95
C LEU A 223 -3.13 3.60 -10.98
N GLY A 224 -2.61 2.42 -10.68
CA GLY A 224 -3.09 1.60 -9.57
C GLY A 224 -2.73 2.23 -8.23
N THR A 225 -3.71 2.37 -7.33
CA THR A 225 -3.54 2.97 -6.01
C THR A 225 -3.85 1.97 -4.91
N GLY A 226 -4.87 2.20 -4.09
CA GLY A 226 -5.38 1.29 -3.07
C GLY A 226 -6.82 1.67 -2.76
N SER A 227 -7.38 1.20 -1.64
CA SER A 227 -8.74 1.56 -1.22
C SER A 227 -8.88 3.07 -0.97
N GLN A 228 -10.08 3.64 -1.18
CA GLN A 228 -10.37 5.07 -0.99
C GLN A 228 -10.05 5.60 0.42
N GLY A 229 -10.23 4.79 1.47
CA GLY A 229 -9.90 5.16 2.86
C GLY A 229 -8.41 4.99 3.21
N GLY A 230 -7.56 4.62 2.25
CA GLY A 230 -6.13 4.46 2.41
C GLY A 230 -5.33 5.72 2.05
N THR A 231 -4.01 5.62 2.16
CA THR A 231 -3.10 6.70 1.77
C THR A 231 -2.90 6.80 0.26
N TYR A 232 -2.83 5.67 -0.44
CA TYR A 232 -2.53 5.64 -1.88
C TYR A 232 -3.56 6.35 -2.74
N TYR A 233 -4.86 6.16 -2.48
CA TYR A 233 -5.91 6.69 -3.35
C TYR A 233 -5.93 8.23 -3.41
N PRO A 234 -6.04 8.97 -2.29
CA PRO A 234 -6.03 10.43 -2.33
C PRO A 234 -4.67 10.99 -2.79
N LEU A 235 -3.55 10.43 -2.30
CA LEU A 235 -2.21 10.87 -2.69
C LEU A 235 -1.99 10.69 -4.19
N GLY A 236 -2.29 9.51 -4.73
CA GLY A 236 -2.14 9.14 -6.13
C GLY A 236 -3.06 9.93 -7.06
N GLY A 237 -4.27 10.26 -6.64
CA GLY A 237 -5.17 11.14 -7.39
C GLY A 237 -4.63 12.56 -7.57
N GLU A 238 -4.00 13.11 -6.52
CA GLU A 238 -3.30 14.39 -6.62
C GLU A 238 -2.01 14.30 -7.44
N MET A 239 -1.23 13.21 -7.31
CA MET A 239 -0.07 12.96 -8.18
C MET A 239 -0.47 12.92 -9.66
N ALA A 240 -1.53 12.19 -10.01
CA ALA A 240 -2.08 12.13 -11.36
C ALA A 240 -2.49 13.52 -11.87
N SER A 241 -3.15 14.31 -11.03
CA SER A 241 -3.54 15.68 -11.38
C SER A 241 -2.34 16.60 -11.64
N ILE A 242 -1.27 16.44 -10.85
CA ILE A 242 -0.02 17.21 -11.00
C ILE A 242 0.71 16.79 -12.29
N TRP A 243 0.79 15.50 -12.61
CA TRP A 243 1.36 15.06 -13.89
C TRP A 243 0.55 15.56 -15.08
N ASN A 244 -0.79 15.50 -15.03
CA ASN A 244 -1.66 16.02 -16.08
C ASN A 244 -1.51 17.53 -16.32
N LYS A 245 -1.03 18.26 -15.31
CA LYS A 245 -0.79 19.70 -15.38
C LYS A 245 0.57 20.05 -15.96
N HIS A 246 1.60 19.23 -15.69
CA HIS A 246 3.00 19.58 -15.97
C HIS A 246 3.66 18.74 -17.07
N VAL A 247 3.09 17.59 -17.44
CA VAL A 247 3.62 16.72 -18.49
C VAL A 247 2.70 16.80 -19.71
N ASP A 248 3.20 17.39 -20.78
CA ASP A 248 2.44 17.56 -22.01
C ASP A 248 2.17 16.22 -22.71
N GLY A 249 0.94 16.07 -23.23
CA GLY A 249 0.57 14.93 -24.05
C GLY A 249 0.31 13.63 -23.30
N ILE A 250 0.08 13.68 -21.99
CA ILE A 250 -0.44 12.55 -21.22
C ILE A 250 -1.72 12.92 -20.46
N ASN A 251 -2.46 11.88 -20.07
CA ASN A 251 -3.56 11.93 -19.13
C ASN A 251 -3.49 10.68 -18.24
N VAL A 252 -3.31 10.90 -16.94
CA VAL A 252 -3.23 9.88 -15.91
C VAL A 252 -4.56 9.84 -15.17
N THR A 253 -5.14 8.65 -15.05
CA THR A 253 -6.30 8.39 -14.18
C THR A 253 -5.89 7.41 -13.08
N ASN A 254 -6.32 7.67 -11.84
CA ASN A 254 -6.08 6.76 -10.73
C ASN A 254 -7.26 5.78 -10.57
N THR A 255 -6.95 4.54 -10.19
CA THR A 255 -7.92 3.47 -9.98
C THR A 255 -7.78 2.91 -8.56
N GLU A 256 -8.91 2.69 -7.90
CA GLU A 256 -8.99 1.98 -6.61
C GLU A 256 -8.72 0.48 -6.83
N THR A 257 -7.88 -0.10 -5.97
CA THR A 257 -7.43 -1.49 -6.06
C THR A 257 -7.20 -2.07 -4.66
N GLY A 258 -6.85 -3.35 -4.59
CA GLY A 258 -6.29 -4.03 -3.42
C GLY A 258 -4.85 -3.63 -3.06
N ALA A 259 -4.28 -2.62 -3.74
CA ALA A 259 -2.90 -2.13 -3.57
C ALA A 259 -1.81 -3.01 -4.20
N SER A 260 -0.67 -3.19 -3.51
CA SER A 260 0.62 -3.59 -4.10
C SER A 260 0.55 -4.80 -5.04
N VAL A 261 -0.01 -5.93 -4.57
CA VAL A 261 0.03 -7.18 -5.35
C VAL A 261 -0.87 -7.07 -6.59
N GLU A 262 -2.07 -6.51 -6.44
CA GLU A 262 -2.98 -6.26 -7.57
C GLU A 262 -2.41 -5.26 -8.58
N ASN A 263 -1.79 -4.17 -8.11
CA ASN A 263 -1.19 -3.16 -8.99
C ASN A 263 -0.06 -3.76 -9.84
N LEU A 264 0.85 -4.52 -9.20
CA LEU A 264 1.97 -5.18 -9.88
C LEU A 264 1.48 -6.27 -10.85
N ALA A 265 0.50 -7.08 -10.46
CA ALA A 265 -0.11 -8.06 -11.34
C ALA A 265 -0.82 -7.40 -12.54
N SER A 266 -1.48 -6.26 -12.32
CA SER A 266 -2.14 -5.51 -13.39
C SER A 266 -1.16 -4.84 -14.35
N ILE A 267 0.03 -4.44 -13.88
CA ILE A 267 1.14 -4.01 -14.75
C ILE A 267 1.59 -5.17 -15.64
N ARG A 268 1.85 -6.34 -15.04
CA ARG A 268 2.20 -7.58 -15.78
C ARG A 268 1.22 -7.88 -16.90
N ASP A 269 -0.07 -7.78 -16.58
CA ASP A 269 -1.15 -8.16 -17.49
C ASP A 269 -1.51 -7.03 -18.49
N GLY A 270 -0.81 -5.89 -18.44
CA GLY A 270 -0.98 -4.77 -19.36
C GLY A 270 -2.25 -3.93 -19.12
N HIS A 271 -2.86 -4.08 -17.95
CA HIS A 271 -4.06 -3.35 -17.52
C HIS A 271 -3.74 -2.07 -16.74
N MET A 272 -2.50 -1.93 -16.24
CA MET A 272 -2.00 -0.72 -15.58
C MET A 272 -0.65 -0.28 -16.15
N ASP A 273 -0.41 1.02 -16.09
CA ASP A 273 0.82 1.65 -16.59
C ASP A 273 1.69 2.14 -15.43
N LEU A 274 1.06 2.52 -14.32
CA LEU A 274 1.70 2.91 -13.08
C LEU A 274 1.06 2.16 -11.91
N GLY A 275 1.84 1.86 -10.88
CA GLY A 275 1.34 1.20 -9.68
C GLY A 275 2.07 1.68 -8.44
N MET A 276 1.32 2.08 -7.42
CA MET A 276 1.87 2.26 -6.08
C MET A 276 2.05 0.88 -5.43
N ALA A 277 3.20 0.63 -4.83
CA ALA A 277 3.47 -0.63 -4.17
C ALA A 277 4.41 -0.44 -2.96
N VAL A 278 4.34 -1.37 -2.03
CA VAL A 278 5.39 -1.54 -1.02
C VAL A 278 6.61 -2.16 -1.69
N HIS A 279 7.82 -1.71 -1.36
CA HIS A 279 9.05 -2.23 -1.98
C HIS A 279 9.27 -3.75 -1.82
N VAL A 280 8.80 -4.36 -0.71
CA VAL A 280 8.90 -5.81 -0.47
C VAL A 280 8.17 -6.64 -1.54
N PRO A 281 6.85 -6.48 -1.76
CA PRO A 281 6.16 -7.20 -2.82
C PRO A 281 6.63 -6.79 -4.22
N ALA A 282 7.15 -5.57 -4.43
CA ALA A 282 7.75 -5.21 -5.72
C ALA A 282 8.99 -6.07 -6.04
N GLY A 283 9.86 -6.32 -5.05
CA GLY A 283 11.01 -7.22 -5.20
C GLY A 283 10.57 -8.68 -5.43
N GLN A 284 9.57 -9.14 -4.68
CA GLN A 284 9.00 -10.49 -4.86
C GLN A 284 8.38 -10.66 -6.25
N ALA A 285 7.71 -9.62 -6.77
CA ALA A 285 7.11 -9.63 -8.09
C ALA A 285 8.14 -9.79 -9.21
N LEU A 286 9.27 -9.07 -9.14
CA LEU A 286 10.36 -9.20 -10.12
C LEU A 286 11.02 -10.58 -10.09
N ASN A 287 11.10 -11.20 -8.90
CA ASN A 287 11.76 -12.49 -8.71
C ASN A 287 10.82 -13.70 -8.83
N GLY A 288 9.51 -13.49 -9.02
CA GLY A 288 8.52 -14.56 -9.06
C GLY A 288 8.38 -15.32 -7.73
N GLU A 289 8.39 -14.58 -6.61
CA GLU A 289 8.31 -15.12 -5.25
C GLU A 289 6.95 -14.82 -4.61
N ALA A 290 6.65 -15.48 -3.48
CA ALA A 290 5.41 -15.30 -2.71
C ALA A 290 4.14 -15.35 -3.59
N ASP A 291 3.33 -14.29 -3.61
CA ASP A 291 2.10 -14.17 -4.39
C ASP A 291 2.34 -14.18 -5.91
N PHE A 292 3.59 -14.02 -6.36
CA PHE A 292 4.00 -13.99 -7.76
C PHE A 292 4.68 -15.27 -8.23
N LYS A 293 4.59 -16.36 -7.45
CA LYS A 293 5.14 -17.65 -7.88
C LYS A 293 4.59 -18.07 -9.24
N ASP A 294 5.50 -18.42 -10.15
CA ASP A 294 5.24 -18.77 -11.56
C ASP A 294 4.60 -17.63 -12.40
N ASN A 295 4.50 -16.42 -11.84
CA ASN A 295 3.80 -15.27 -12.42
C ASN A 295 4.57 -13.95 -12.20
N GLU A 296 5.89 -14.01 -12.39
CA GLU A 296 6.82 -12.87 -12.29
C GLU A 296 6.40 -11.67 -13.15
N VAL A 297 6.69 -10.46 -12.66
CA VAL A 297 6.33 -9.19 -13.29
C VAL A 297 7.56 -8.63 -13.99
N LYS A 298 7.79 -9.00 -15.25
CA LYS A 298 9.00 -8.62 -15.99
C LYS A 298 9.00 -7.21 -16.58
N ASN A 299 7.83 -6.59 -16.66
CA ASN A 299 7.62 -5.32 -17.33
C ASN A 299 7.32 -4.19 -16.32
N ALA A 300 7.94 -4.22 -15.15
CA ALA A 300 7.81 -3.18 -14.14
C ALA A 300 9.20 -2.66 -13.72
N ALA A 301 9.32 -1.34 -13.56
CA ALA A 301 10.55 -0.69 -13.13
C ALA A 301 10.27 0.40 -12.09
N PHE A 302 11.18 0.55 -11.13
CA PHE A 302 11.14 1.60 -10.12
C PHE A 302 11.25 2.98 -10.79
N ILE A 303 10.30 3.86 -10.47
CA ILE A 303 10.34 5.28 -10.87
C ILE A 303 10.82 6.14 -9.70
N GLY A 304 10.39 5.86 -8.47
CA GLY A 304 10.81 6.65 -7.31
C GLY A 304 10.12 6.29 -6.00
N HIS A 305 10.73 6.73 -4.90
CA HIS A 305 10.16 6.67 -3.56
C HIS A 305 8.97 7.63 -3.42
N ILE A 306 7.93 7.20 -2.71
CA ILE A 306 6.77 8.03 -2.41
C ILE A 306 6.79 8.47 -0.94
N TYR A 307 6.73 7.52 0.01
CA TYR A 307 6.76 7.81 1.45
C TYR A 307 7.09 6.55 2.28
N PRO A 308 7.51 6.68 3.56
CA PRO A 308 7.57 5.55 4.49
C PRO A 308 6.17 5.08 4.88
N GLU A 309 5.92 3.80 4.73
CA GLU A 309 4.66 3.16 5.10
C GLU A 309 4.77 2.51 6.47
N VAL A 310 3.80 2.79 7.33
CA VAL A 310 3.87 2.45 8.74
C VAL A 310 2.71 1.55 9.11
N ILE A 311 3.02 0.46 9.80
CA ILE A 311 1.99 -0.41 10.37
C ILE A 311 1.32 0.30 11.54
N GLN A 312 0.00 0.42 11.45
CA GLN A 312 -0.86 1.05 12.44
C GLN A 312 -1.98 0.08 12.80
N ILE A 313 -2.00 -0.33 14.07
CA ILE A 313 -2.94 -1.32 14.60
C ILE A 313 -3.89 -0.60 15.53
N VAL A 314 -5.16 -0.45 15.15
CA VAL A 314 -6.14 0.31 15.91
C VAL A 314 -7.26 -0.56 16.48
N THR A 315 -7.70 -0.20 17.68
CA THR A 315 -8.87 -0.76 18.36
C THR A 315 -9.62 0.38 19.07
N ARG A 316 -10.65 0.04 19.86
CA ARG A 316 -11.37 1.00 20.70
C ARG A 316 -11.25 0.65 22.17
N GLU A 317 -11.28 1.64 23.07
CA GLU A 317 -11.22 1.41 24.51
C GLU A 317 -12.30 0.44 24.99
N LYS A 318 -13.50 0.50 24.40
CA LYS A 318 -14.62 -0.37 24.75
C LYS A 318 -14.37 -1.87 24.49
N THR A 319 -13.43 -2.24 23.61
CA THR A 319 -13.08 -3.65 23.34
C THR A 319 -12.30 -4.27 24.50
N LYS A 320 -11.66 -3.42 25.32
CA LYS A 320 -10.72 -3.80 26.38
C LYS A 320 -9.46 -4.51 25.89
N ILE A 321 -9.21 -4.49 24.58
CA ILE A 321 -7.97 -5.01 23.97
C ILE A 321 -6.88 -3.98 24.21
N THR A 322 -5.80 -4.41 24.86
CA THR A 322 -4.64 -3.57 25.18
C THR A 322 -3.33 -4.16 24.67
N SER A 323 -3.34 -5.43 24.29
CA SER A 323 -2.19 -6.14 23.73
C SER A 323 -2.64 -7.25 22.80
N PHE A 324 -1.71 -7.83 22.03
CA PHE A 324 -1.97 -9.00 21.19
C PHE A 324 -2.32 -10.25 21.99
N ASP A 325 -1.93 -10.35 23.28
CA ASP A 325 -2.35 -11.46 24.14
C ASP A 325 -3.87 -11.45 24.42
N ASP A 326 -4.54 -10.31 24.29
CA ASP A 326 -6.00 -10.19 24.42
C ASP A 326 -6.76 -10.71 23.19
N LEU A 327 -6.05 -11.11 22.13
CA LEU A 327 -6.61 -11.63 20.88
C LEU A 327 -6.72 -13.17 20.84
N LYS A 328 -6.10 -13.86 21.81
CA LYS A 328 -6.11 -15.32 21.96
C LYS A 328 -7.37 -15.84 22.67
#